data_AF-A0A931GEP9-F1
#
_entry.id   AF-A0A931GEP9-F1
#
_cell.length_a   1.000
_cell.length_b   1.000
_cell.length_c   1.000
_cell.angle_alpha   90.00
_cell.angle_beta   90.00
_cell.angle_gamma   90.00
#
_symmetry.space_group_name_H-M   'P 1'
#
loop_
_entity.id
_entity.type
_entity.pdbx_description
1 polymer ?
#
loop_
_entity_poly.entity_id
_entity_poly.type
_entity_poly.pdbx_seq_one_letter_code
_entity_poly.pdbx_strand_id
1 'polypeptide(L)'
;MANQPKKSWQQSIKAPLIFSLIMGVIAGAVATISATGGSDNELRIDLGLTFFGIAFIGSLLLTSLLIMASKDNPSDLGQGSGVNRSSKNPDSQRDRRGGHGL
;
A
#
# COMPACT_ATOMS: atom_id res chain seq x y z
N MET A 1 -0.17 -32.28 -17.18
CA MET A 1 0.54 -31.09 -16.64
C MET A 1 -0.27 -29.86 -17.01
N ALA A 2 -1.00 -29.26 -16.05
CA ALA A 2 -1.81 -28.08 -16.31
C ALA A 2 -0.91 -26.84 -16.43
N ASN A 3 -0.89 -26.23 -17.61
CA ASN A 3 -0.19 -24.99 -17.88
C ASN A 3 -0.96 -23.85 -17.20
N GLN A 4 -0.62 -23.52 -15.95
CA GLN A 4 -1.17 -22.37 -15.26
C GLN A 4 -0.73 -21.10 -16.03
N PRO A 5 -1.64 -20.35 -16.65
CA PRO A 5 -1.25 -19.11 -17.32
C PRO A 5 -0.67 -18.21 -16.24
N LYS A 6 0.62 -17.88 -16.35
CA LYS A 6 1.29 -16.91 -15.48
C LYS A 6 0.45 -15.64 -15.51
N LYS A 7 -0.36 -15.40 -14.48
CA LYS A 7 -1.20 -14.20 -14.37
C LYS A 7 -0.26 -13.03 -14.52
N SER A 8 -0.29 -12.40 -15.69
CA SER A 8 0.77 -11.49 -16.09
C SER A 8 0.77 -10.33 -15.10
N TRP A 9 1.91 -10.04 -14.48
CA TRP A 9 2.07 -8.91 -13.56
C TRP A 9 1.54 -7.59 -14.17
N GLN A 10 1.64 -7.50 -15.50
CA GLN A 10 1.03 -6.47 -16.36
C GLN A 10 -0.50 -6.34 -16.18
N GLN A 11 -1.26 -7.43 -16.06
CA GLN A 11 -2.71 -7.38 -15.83
C GLN A 11 -3.07 -6.81 -14.46
N SER A 12 -2.26 -7.03 -13.44
CA SER A 12 -2.51 -6.51 -12.09
C SER A 12 -2.36 -4.98 -12.01
N ILE A 13 -1.50 -4.39 -12.85
CA ILE A 13 -1.21 -2.94 -12.85
C ILE A 13 -2.11 -2.18 -13.82
N LYS A 14 -2.55 -2.84 -14.92
CA LYS A 14 -3.43 -2.23 -15.91
C LYS A 14 -4.74 -1.71 -15.32
N ALA A 15 -5.34 -2.43 -14.37
CA ALA A 15 -6.60 -2.03 -13.77
C ALA A 15 -6.49 -0.70 -12.97
N PRO A 16 -5.57 -0.57 -11.99
CA PRO A 16 -5.33 0.72 -11.33
C PRO A 16 -4.97 1.84 -12.29
N LEU A 17 -4.09 1.57 -13.27
CA LEU A 17 -3.59 2.58 -14.19
C LEU A 17 -4.71 3.17 -15.06
N ILE A 18 -5.57 2.33 -15.64
CA ILE A 18 -6.70 2.76 -16.48
C ILE A 18 -7.74 3.50 -15.63
N PHE A 19 -8.02 3.01 -14.42
CA PHE A 19 -8.94 3.69 -13.51
C PHE A 19 -8.47 5.10 -13.18
N SER A 20 -7.19 5.25 -12.80
CA SER A 20 -6.61 6.55 -12.50
C SER A 20 -6.62 7.47 -13.71
N LEU A 21 -6.33 6.94 -14.91
CA LEU A 21 -6.36 7.74 -16.15
C LEU A 21 -7.75 8.32 -16.41
N ILE A 22 -8.81 7.50 -16.30
CA ILE A 22 -10.20 7.95 -16.48
C ILE A 22 -10.55 9.02 -15.46
N MET A 23 -10.20 8.81 -14.18
CA MET A 23 -10.43 9.79 -13.13
C MET A 23 -9.70 11.12 -13.39
N GLY A 24 -8.45 11.05 -13.85
CA GLY A 24 -7.70 12.22 -14.28
C GLY A 24 -8.43 12.99 -15.37
N VAL A 25 -8.87 12.31 -16.44
CA VAL A 25 -9.57 12.94 -17.58
C VAL A 25 -10.85 13.63 -17.11
N ILE A 26 -11.65 12.98 -16.28
CA ILE A 26 -12.89 13.56 -15.74
C ILE A 26 -12.57 14.80 -14.90
N ALA A 27 -11.61 14.70 -13.97
CA ALA A 27 -11.22 15.83 -13.13
C ALA A 27 -10.67 17.00 -13.95
N GLY A 28 -9.84 16.73 -14.96
CA GLY A 28 -9.30 17.74 -15.85
C GLY A 28 -10.39 18.41 -16.69
N ALA A 29 -11.33 17.65 -17.24
CA ALA A 29 -12.45 18.19 -18.01
C ALA A 29 -13.35 19.08 -17.14
N VAL A 30 -13.73 18.60 -15.95
CA VAL A 30 -14.52 19.37 -14.98
C VAL A 30 -13.76 20.63 -14.57
N ALA A 31 -12.48 20.53 -14.20
CA ALA A 31 -11.69 21.67 -13.82
C ALA A 31 -11.54 22.69 -14.94
N THR A 32 -11.34 22.25 -16.19
CA THR A 32 -11.26 23.15 -17.36
C THR A 32 -12.58 23.91 -17.54
N ILE A 33 -13.72 23.20 -17.52
CA ILE A 33 -15.04 23.82 -17.69
C ILE A 33 -15.35 24.77 -16.52
N SER A 34 -15.15 24.32 -15.27
CA SER A 34 -15.40 25.14 -14.09
C SER A 34 -14.48 26.37 -14.01
N ALA A 35 -13.22 26.23 -14.41
CA ALA A 35 -12.25 27.33 -14.41
C ALA A 35 -12.55 28.40 -15.48
N THR A 36 -13.24 28.03 -16.57
CA THR A 36 -13.65 28.99 -17.59
C THR A 36 -14.80 29.89 -17.14
N GLY A 37 -15.57 29.54 -16.11
CA GLY A 37 -16.50 30.47 -15.43
C GLY A 37 -17.64 31.09 -16.26
N GLY A 38 -17.72 30.85 -17.57
CA GLY A 38 -18.69 31.47 -18.50
C GLY A 38 -18.02 32.02 -19.77
N SER A 39 -18.81 32.15 -20.84
CA SER A 39 -18.49 32.28 -22.29
C SER A 39 -17.35 33.22 -22.76
N ASP A 40 -16.73 34.03 -21.90
CA ASP A 40 -15.78 35.09 -22.31
C ASP A 40 -14.34 34.89 -21.77
N ASN A 41 -14.07 33.83 -21.01
CA ASN A 41 -12.73 33.57 -20.48
C ASN A 41 -11.92 32.61 -21.36
N GLU A 42 -10.62 32.87 -21.41
CA GLU A 42 -9.65 32.03 -22.10
C GLU A 42 -9.66 30.61 -21.50
N LEU A 43 -9.63 29.61 -22.38
CA LEU A 43 -9.73 28.22 -21.99
C LEU A 43 -8.47 27.85 -21.20
N ARG A 44 -8.58 27.77 -19.86
CA ARG A 44 -7.45 27.54 -18.95
C ARG A 44 -7.01 26.08 -18.95
N ILE A 45 -6.45 25.64 -20.07
CA ILE A 45 -5.91 24.28 -20.25
C ILE A 45 -4.83 23.99 -19.21
N ASP A 46 -4.04 24.99 -18.80
CA ASP A 46 -3.04 24.83 -17.73
C ASP A 46 -3.65 24.37 -16.41
N LEU A 47 -4.82 24.91 -16.06
CA LEU A 47 -5.53 24.53 -14.84
C LEU A 47 -6.14 23.14 -15.00
N GLY A 48 -6.76 22.86 -16.15
CA GLY A 48 -7.25 21.53 -16.51
C GLY A 48 -6.19 20.43 -16.41
N LEU A 49 -5.01 20.67 -16.98
CA LEU A 49 -3.87 19.74 -16.98
C LEU A 49 -3.31 19.56 -15.56
N THR A 50 -3.24 20.64 -14.78
CA THR A 50 -2.81 20.59 -13.38
C THR A 50 -3.76 19.70 -12.55
N PHE A 51 -5.07 19.94 -12.65
CA PHE A 51 -6.07 19.14 -11.93
C PHE A 51 -6.12 17.69 -12.43
N PHE A 52 -5.97 17.46 -13.73
CA PHE A 52 -5.78 16.13 -14.31
C PHE A 52 -4.60 15.40 -13.63
N GLY A 53 -3.44 16.05 -13.56
CA GLY A 53 -2.23 15.47 -12.97
C GLY A 53 -2.39 15.16 -11.48
N ILE A 54 -2.96 16.10 -10.72
CA ILE A 54 -3.20 15.92 -9.28
C ILE A 54 -4.18 14.76 -9.04
N ALA A 55 -5.30 14.71 -9.75
CA ALA A 55 -6.29 13.66 -9.58
C ALA A 55 -5.74 12.28 -10.01
N PHE A 56 -4.96 12.25 -11.10
CA PHE A 56 -4.30 11.04 -11.58
C PHE A 56 -3.33 10.48 -10.53
N ILE A 57 -2.41 11.31 -10.02
CA ILE A 57 -1.44 10.91 -9.00
C ILE A 57 -2.16 10.52 -7.71
N GLY A 58 -3.14 11.31 -7.26
CA GLY A 58 -3.93 11.01 -6.06
C GLY A 58 -4.64 9.65 -6.17
N SER A 59 -5.21 9.33 -7.32
CA SER A 59 -5.83 8.03 -7.59
C SER A 59 -4.81 6.89 -7.59
N LEU A 60 -3.62 7.08 -8.16
CA LEU A 60 -2.54 6.08 -8.09
C LEU A 60 -2.10 5.83 -6.64
N LEU A 61 -1.97 6.88 -5.84
CA LEU A 61 -1.62 6.75 -4.43
C LEU A 61 -2.70 6.01 -3.65
N LEU A 62 -3.97 6.36 -3.88
CA LEU A 62 -5.11 5.70 -3.23
C LEU A 62 -5.19 4.22 -3.61
N THR A 63 -5.13 3.91 -4.90
CA THR A 63 -5.17 2.52 -5.37
C THR A 63 -3.96 1.72 -4.90
N SER A 64 -2.75 2.32 -4.89
CA SER A 64 -1.56 1.71 -4.31
C SER A 64 -1.73 1.42 -2.81
N LEU A 65 -2.34 2.35 -2.07
CA LEU A 65 -2.63 2.16 -0.66
C LEU A 65 -3.65 1.06 -0.43
N LEU A 66 -4.71 1.00 -1.24
CA LEU A 66 -5.71 -0.06 -1.18
C LEU A 66 -5.11 -1.43 -1.52
N ILE A 67 -4.23 -1.52 -2.51
CA ILE A 67 -3.51 -2.76 -2.86
C ILE A 67 -2.60 -3.19 -1.70
N MET A 68 -1.95 -2.25 -1.03
CA MET A 68 -1.14 -2.54 0.16
C MET A 68 -2.00 -3.00 1.34
N ALA A 69 -3.14 -2.35 1.58
CA ALA A 69 -4.06 -2.65 2.67
C ALA A 69 -4.81 -3.98 2.48
N SER A 70 -5.09 -4.35 1.23
CA SER A 70 -5.72 -5.62 0.85
C SER A 70 -4.72 -6.77 0.69
N LYS A 71 -3.42 -6.50 0.77
CA LYS A 71 -2.41 -7.56 0.73
C LYS A 71 -2.45 -8.31 2.06
N ASP A 72 -2.95 -9.54 2.02
CA ASP A 72 -2.96 -10.44 3.17
C ASP A 72 -1.54 -10.56 3.75
N ASN A 73 -1.45 -10.46 5.09
CA ASN A 73 -0.20 -10.70 5.77
C ASN A 73 0.18 -12.18 5.61
N PRO A 74 1.40 -12.50 5.18
CA PRO A 74 1.86 -13.88 5.09
C PRO A 74 1.65 -14.61 6.43
N SER A 75 1.17 -15.85 6.39
CA SER A 75 0.76 -16.61 7.57
C SER A 75 1.92 -16.90 8.55
N ASP A 76 3.16 -16.80 8.07
CA ASP A 76 4.41 -16.92 8.81
C ASP A 76 4.78 -15.64 9.59
N LEU A 77 4.29 -14.46 9.19
CA LEU A 77 4.54 -13.18 9.87
C LEU A 77 3.54 -12.88 10.99
N GLY A 78 2.42 -13.61 11.08
CA GLY A 78 1.42 -13.49 12.14
C GLY A 78 1.72 -14.35 13.39
N GLN A 79 2.67 -15.28 13.28
CA GLN A 79 3.27 -15.96 14.42
C GLN A 79 4.20 -14.95 15.08
N GLY A 80 3.69 -14.20 16.06
CA GLY A 80 4.47 -13.26 16.86
C GLY A 80 5.82 -13.87 17.19
N SER A 81 6.91 -13.09 17.06
CA SER A 81 8.27 -13.62 16.82
C SER A 81 8.81 -14.57 17.88
N GLY A 82 8.07 -14.87 18.96
CA GLY A 82 8.42 -15.89 19.93
C GLY A 82 9.80 -15.66 20.52
N VAL A 83 10.32 -14.43 20.45
CA VAL A 83 11.62 -14.05 21.02
C VAL A 83 11.37 -13.91 22.51
N ASN A 84 11.34 -15.10 23.12
CA ASN A 84 11.80 -15.41 24.45
C ASN A 84 11.43 -14.36 25.50
N ARG A 85 10.14 -14.32 25.89
CA ARG A 85 9.76 -13.92 27.25
C ARG A 85 10.16 -15.01 28.26
N SER A 86 11.33 -15.62 28.14
CA SER A 86 12.01 -16.11 29.33
C SER A 86 12.64 -14.87 29.97
N SER A 87 11.80 -14.12 30.68
CA SER A 87 12.26 -13.35 31.84
C SER A 87 12.78 -14.38 32.83
N LYS A 88 13.99 -14.85 32.54
CA LYS A 88 15.02 -15.32 33.45
C LYS A 88 14.42 -15.53 34.84
N ASN A 89 13.78 -16.68 35.04
CA ASN A 89 13.59 -17.21 36.38
C ASN A 89 15.02 -17.44 36.87
N PRO A 90 15.56 -16.58 37.76
CA PRO A 90 16.89 -16.82 38.29
C PRO A 90 16.78 -18.08 39.11
N ASP A 91 17.48 -19.11 38.66
CA ASP A 91 17.72 -20.38 39.32
C ASP A 91 17.43 -20.37 40.82
N SER A 92 16.35 -21.04 41.23
CA SER A 92 16.26 -21.65 42.57
C SER A 92 17.18 -22.86 42.72
N GLN A 93 18.15 -23.04 41.81
CA GLN A 93 19.11 -24.13 41.77
C GLN A 93 20.52 -23.63 42.15
N ARG A 94 20.65 -22.97 43.30
CA ARG A 94 21.92 -22.90 44.03
C ARG A 94 21.78 -23.53 45.41
N ASP A 95 21.13 -24.69 45.42
CA ASP A 95 21.24 -25.66 46.49
C ASP A 95 22.00 -26.87 45.93
N ARG A 96 22.96 -27.42 46.69
CA ARG A 96 23.74 -28.66 46.43
C ARG A 96 25.08 -28.57 45.67
N ARG A 97 25.98 -27.66 46.05
CA ARG A 97 27.43 -27.95 45.99
C ARG A 97 28.13 -27.46 47.25
N GLY A 98 28.63 -28.40 48.05
CA GLY A 98 29.58 -28.09 49.12
C GLY A 98 29.53 -28.97 50.37
N GLY A 99 29.11 -30.23 50.28
CA GLY A 99 29.14 -31.17 51.40
C GLY A 99 29.77 -32.50 51.02
N HIS A 100 31.10 -32.58 50.96
CA HIS A 100 31.93 -33.72 51.38
C HIS A 100 33.42 -33.47 51.10
N GLY A 101 34.28 -33.67 52.11
CA GLY A 101 35.69 -34.00 51.91
C GLY A 101 36.69 -33.26 52.82
N LEU A 102 37.03 -33.92 53.93
CA LEU A 102 38.14 -33.71 54.89
C LEU A 102 37.90 -32.70 56.03
#